data_AF-A0A972SQE0-F1
#
_entry.id   AF-A0A972SQE0-F1
#
_cell.length_a   1.000
_cell.length_b   1.000
_cell.length_c   1.000
_cell.angle_alpha   90.00
_cell.angle_beta   90.00
_cell.angle_gamma   90.00
#
_symmetry.space_group_name_H-M   'P 1'
#
loop_
_entity.id
_entity.type
_entity.pdbx_description
1 polymer ?
#
loop_
_entity_poly.entity_id
_entity_poly.type
_entity_poly.pdbx_seq_one_letter_code
_entity_poly.pdbx_strand_id
1 'polypeptide(L)'
;MRRTYGYRDFTIELEVESVGGIARGNGLSVPEGYIGVFHIFLGARPATIQPLRFGRDNGCPVPTEVETLMRGHVVAQRIVGGTITASTARPAR
;
A
#
# COMPACT_ATOMS: atom_id res chain seq x y z
N MET A 1 -4.43 5.10 9.54
CA MET A 1 -3.69 4.10 10.35
C MET A 1 -2.40 3.70 9.62
N ARG A 2 -1.30 3.35 10.30
CA ARG A 2 -0.03 3.02 9.62
C ARG A 2 0.62 1.75 10.18
N ARG A 3 1.15 0.89 9.32
CA ARG A 3 1.88 -0.33 9.69
C ARG A 3 3.18 -0.45 8.92
N THR A 4 4.27 -0.66 9.65
CA THR A 4 5.59 -0.94 9.09
C THR A 4 5.96 -2.39 9.36
N TYR A 5 6.43 -3.10 8.33
CA TYR A 5 6.89 -4.48 8.46
C TYR A 5 8.07 -4.74 7.54
N GLY A 6 8.99 -5.60 8.00
CA GLY A 6 10.08 -6.11 7.19
C GLY A 6 9.62 -7.25 6.29
N TYR A 7 10.06 -7.26 5.04
CA TYR A 7 9.86 -8.37 4.12
C TYR A 7 11.12 -8.55 3.27
N ARG A 8 11.84 -9.66 3.49
CA ARG A 8 13.19 -9.89 2.94
C ARG A 8 14.13 -8.74 3.34
N ASP A 9 14.83 -8.15 2.37
CA ASP A 9 15.72 -7.00 2.56
C ASP A 9 15.01 -5.64 2.46
N PHE A 10 13.68 -5.66 2.35
CA PHE A 10 12.85 -4.46 2.22
C PHE A 10 12.14 -4.12 3.52
N THR A 11 12.06 -2.82 3.81
CA THR A 11 11.12 -2.28 4.79
C THR A 11 9.90 -1.76 4.05
N ILE A 12 8.72 -2.21 4.45
CA ILE A 12 7.45 -1.84 3.83
C ILE A 12 6.63 -1.10 4.85
N GLU A 13 6.27 0.13 4.53
CA GLU A 13 5.37 0.96 5.31
C GLU A 13 4.07 1.11 4.53
N LEU A 14 2.98 0.65 5.14
CA LEU A 14 1.63 0.74 4.63
C LEU A 14 0.86 1.78 5.45
N GLU A 15 0.47 2.85 4.79
CA GLU A 15 -0.44 3.86 5.34
C GLU A 15 -1.84 3.64 4.77
N VAL A 16 -2.85 3.64 5.63
CA VAL A 16 -4.26 3.54 5.25
C VAL A 16 -4.88 4.92 5.40
N GLU A 17 -5.31 5.47 4.27
CA GLU A 17 -6.03 6.74 4.18
C GLU A 17 -7.53 6.45 3.96
N SER A 18 -8.39 7.13 4.72
CA SER A 18 -9.83 7.16 4.45
C SER A 18 -10.11 8.05 3.25
N VAL A 19 -10.79 7.53 2.25
CA VAL A 19 -11.35 8.33 1.15
C VAL A 19 -12.64 8.99 1.65
N GLY A 20 -12.85 10.25 1.26
CA GLY A 20 -13.89 11.15 1.76
C GLY A 20 -15.25 10.51 2.00
N GLY A 21 -15.99 11.05 2.96
CA GLY A 21 -17.24 10.51 3.47
C GLY A 21 -18.35 11.54 3.49
N ILE A 22 -19.60 11.11 3.31
CA ILE A 22 -20.77 11.98 3.47
C ILE A 22 -20.89 12.35 4.97
N ALA A 23 -20.83 13.64 5.29
CA ALA A 23 -21.01 14.12 6.65
C ALA A 23 -22.44 13.80 7.12
N ARG A 24 -22.59 12.81 8.01
CA ARG A 24 -23.92 12.39 8.49
C ARG A 24 -24.21 13.02 9.84
N GLY A 25 -24.80 14.22 9.84
CA GLY A 25 -25.61 14.85 10.90
C GLY A 25 -24.98 15.12 12.29
N ASN A 26 -24.03 14.32 12.75
CA ASN A 26 -23.49 14.31 14.11
C ASN A 26 -21.95 14.35 14.15
N GLY A 27 -21.31 14.89 13.10
CA GLY A 27 -19.85 15.11 13.08
C GLY A 27 -19.00 13.85 12.91
N LEU A 28 -19.60 12.66 12.78
CA LEU A 28 -18.90 11.44 12.41
C LEU A 28 -18.97 11.26 10.89
N SER A 29 -17.90 11.64 10.20
CA SER A 29 -17.71 11.33 8.79
C SER A 29 -17.49 9.82 8.64
N VAL A 30 -18.44 9.13 8.01
CA VAL A 30 -18.26 7.72 7.62
C VAL A 30 -17.48 7.71 6.31
N PRO A 31 -16.25 7.15 6.27
CA PRO A 31 -15.47 7.08 5.03
C PRO A 31 -16.25 6.31 3.95
N GLU A 32 -16.24 6.80 2.70
CA GLU A 32 -16.77 6.02 1.56
C GLU A 32 -15.91 4.78 1.28
N GLY A 33 -14.69 4.78 1.81
CA GLY A 33 -13.84 3.61 1.92
C GLY A 33 -12.41 4.01 2.26
N TYR A 34 -11.48 3.11 1.99
CA TYR A 34 -10.09 3.22 2.40
C TYR A 34 -9.17 2.86 1.24
N ILE A 35 -8.08 3.58 1.11
CA ILE A 35 -6.99 3.28 0.20
C ILE A 35 -5.73 3.00 1.00
N GLY A 36 -4.89 2.09 0.50
CA GLY A 36 -3.58 1.88 1.06
C GLY A 36 -2.51 2.55 0.21
N VAL A 37 -1.57 3.21 0.87
CA VAL A 37 -0.38 3.84 0.29
C VAL A 37 0.84 3.09 0.78
N PHE A 38 1.65 2.59 -0.15
CA PHE A 38 2.91 1.92 0.19
C PHE A 38 4.10 2.83 0.05
N HIS A 39 5.00 2.72 1.02
CA HIS A 39 6.37 3.18 0.95
C HIS A 39 7.28 1.97 1.13
N ILE A 40 8.09 1.67 0.11
CA ILE A 40 8.99 0.51 0.10
C ILE A 40 10.42 1.02 0.09
N PHE A 41 11.24 0.54 1.02
CA PHE A 41 12.63 0.93 1.21
C PHE A 41 13.55 -0.29 1.11
N LEU A 42 14.70 -0.16 0.46
CA LEU A 42 15.74 -1.21 0.40
C LEU A 42 16.98 -0.76 1.19
N GLY A 43 17.27 -1.43 2.30
CA GLY A 43 18.37 -1.05 3.20
C GLY A 43 18.16 0.30 3.91
N ALA A 44 19.25 0.96 4.33
CA ALA A 44 19.20 2.21 5.10
C ALA A 44 19.01 3.49 4.25
N ARG A 45 18.81 3.35 2.93
CA ARG A 45 18.63 4.47 2.02
C ARG A 45 17.19 4.49 1.50
N PRO A 46 16.47 5.61 1.62
CA PRO A 46 15.11 5.70 1.12
C PRO A 46 15.13 5.79 -0.41
N ALA A 47 15.19 4.64 -1.08
CA ALA A 47 14.73 4.56 -2.46
C ALA A 47 13.20 4.58 -2.40
N THR A 48 12.62 5.78 -2.24
CA THR A 48 11.17 5.96 -2.27
C THR A 48 10.66 5.50 -3.63
N ILE A 49 10.17 4.26 -3.70
CA ILE A 49 9.31 3.86 -4.80
C ILE A 49 8.07 4.73 -4.65
N GLN A 50 7.76 5.47 -5.71
CA GLN A 50 6.62 6.39 -5.81
C GLN A 50 5.40 5.84 -5.03
N PRO A 51 4.72 6.65 -4.21
CA PRO A 51 3.64 6.18 -3.35
C PRO A 51 2.61 5.43 -4.17
N LEU A 52 2.55 4.11 -3.97
CA LEU A 52 1.63 3.27 -4.72
C LEU A 52 0.32 3.21 -3.98
N ARG A 53 -0.70 3.83 -4.56
CA ARG A 53 -2.07 3.79 -4.06
C ARG A 53 -2.74 2.53 -4.60
N PHE A 54 -3.34 1.73 -3.72
CA PHE A 54 -4.17 0.60 -4.14
C PHE A 54 -5.56 0.68 -3.50
N GLY A 55 -6.52 0.23 -4.30
CA GLY A 55 -7.90 -0.03 -3.91
C GLY A 55 -8.31 -1.43 -4.38
N ARG A 56 -9.61 -1.64 -4.57
CA ARG A 56 -10.17 -2.82 -5.23
C ARG A 56 -9.74 -2.85 -6.71
N ASP A 57 -9.87 -4.00 -7.36
CA ASP A 57 -9.47 -4.26 -8.77
C ASP A 57 -9.96 -3.22 -9.81
N ASN A 58 -10.95 -2.40 -9.46
CA ASN A 58 -11.54 -1.38 -10.32
C ASN A 58 -11.10 0.05 -9.96
N GLY A 59 -10.05 0.21 -9.13
CA GLY A 59 -9.63 1.52 -8.60
C GLY A 59 -10.53 2.08 -7.49
N CYS A 60 -11.57 1.35 -7.09
CA CYS A 60 -12.47 1.77 -6.01
C CYS A 60 -11.81 1.63 -4.63
N PRO A 61 -12.14 2.49 -3.65
CA PRO A 61 -11.73 2.29 -2.26
C PRO A 61 -12.23 0.95 -1.69
N VAL A 62 -11.48 0.39 -0.76
CA VAL A 62 -11.84 -0.82 -0.03
C VAL A 62 -12.80 -0.42 1.11
N PRO A 63 -13.86 -1.19 1.42
CA PRO A 63 -14.90 -0.76 2.35
C PRO A 63 -14.45 -0.68 3.82
N THR A 64 -13.36 -1.37 4.20
CA THR A 64 -12.89 -1.40 5.60
C THR A 64 -11.37 -1.26 5.70
N GLU A 65 -10.89 -0.62 6.77
CA GLU A 65 -9.46 -0.49 7.07
C GLU A 65 -8.77 -1.86 7.19
N VAL A 66 -9.44 -2.81 7.86
CA VAL A 66 -8.90 -4.16 8.09
C VAL A 66 -8.69 -4.88 6.77
N GLU A 67 -9.65 -4.78 5.84
CA GLU A 67 -9.51 -5.38 4.53
C GLU A 67 -8.40 -4.72 3.71
N THR A 68 -8.24 -3.39 3.80
CA THR A 68 -7.11 -2.68 3.18
C THR A 68 -5.78 -3.19 3.72
N LEU A 69 -5.65 -3.36 5.04
CA LEU A 69 -4.42 -3.89 5.63
C LEU A 69 -4.13 -5.33 5.20
N MET A 70 -5.15 -6.18 5.18
CA MET A 70 -5.03 -7.59 4.80
C MET A 70 -4.62 -7.74 3.34
N ARG A 71 -5.30 -7.04 2.43
CA ARG A 71 -4.95 -7.01 1.00
C ARG A 71 -3.59 -6.37 0.79
N GLY A 72 -3.27 -5.35 1.60
CA GLY A 72 -2.03 -4.60 1.46
C GLY A 72 -0.80 -5.46 1.68
N HIS A 73 -0.83 -6.41 2.61
CA HIS A 73 0.27 -7.34 2.81
C HIS A 73 0.59 -8.16 1.54
N VAL A 74 -0.44 -8.74 0.91
CA VAL A 74 -0.30 -9.55 -0.31
C VAL A 74 0.15 -8.71 -1.50
N VAL A 75 -0.42 -7.51 -1.64
CA VAL A 75 -0.04 -6.56 -2.71
C VAL A 75 1.43 -6.16 -2.57
N ALA A 76 1.88 -5.85 -1.36
CA ALA A 76 3.29 -5.50 -1.12
C ALA A 76 4.26 -6.64 -1.44
N GLN A 77 3.90 -7.88 -1.07
CA GLN A 77 4.69 -9.05 -1.45
C GLN A 77 4.77 -9.25 -2.96
N ARG A 78 3.67 -9.00 -3.70
CA ARG A 78 3.67 -9.06 -5.17
C ARG A 78 4.51 -7.95 -5.78
N ILE A 79 4.46 -6.74 -5.26
CA ILE A 79 5.28 -5.62 -5.74
C ILE A 79 6.75 -5.97 -5.56
N VAL A 80 7.16 -6.36 -4.35
CA VAL A 80 8.55 -6.75 -4.06
C VAL A 80 8.96 -7.99 -4.88
N GLY A 81 8.08 -8.98 -5.04
CA GLY A 81 8.36 -10.14 -5.89
C GLY A 81 8.55 -9.77 -7.36
N GLY A 82 7.71 -8.86 -7.87
CA GLY A 82 7.78 -8.32 -9.23
C GLY A 82 9.01 -7.45 -9.47
N THR A 83 9.38 -6.59 -8.50
CA THR A 83 10.60 -5.78 -8.59
C THR A 83 11.86 -6.64 -8.51
N ILE A 84 11.91 -7.68 -7.68
CA ILE A 84 13.01 -8.65 -7.66
C ILE A 84 13.11 -9.34 -9.02
N THR A 85 11.99 -9.80 -9.57
CA THR A 85 11.96 -10.48 -10.88
C THR A 85 12.48 -9.56 -11.99
N ALA A 86 12.02 -8.30 -12.01
CA ALA A 86 12.49 -7.29 -12.97
C ALA A 86 13.97 -6.91 -12.78
N SER A 87 14.45 -6.85 -11.53
CA SER A 87 15.84 -6.54 -11.20
C SER A 87 16.79 -7.69 -11.52
N THR A 88 16.34 -8.95 -11.42
CA THR A 88 17.11 -10.13 -11.87
C THR A 88 17.06 -10.33 -13.38
N ALA A 89 16.12 -9.69 -14.08
CA ALA A 89 15.98 -9.75 -15.53
C ALA A 89 16.82 -8.70 -16.29
N ARG A 90 17.92 -8.20 -15.70
CA ARG A 90 18.89 -7.38 -16.45
C ARG A 90 20.32 -7.94 -16.38
N PRO A 91 20.63 -8.89 -17.27
CA PRO A 91 21.93 -8.94 -17.92
C PRO A 91 21.73 -8.80 -19.45
N ALA A 92 21.93 -7.60 -19.96
CA ALA A 92 22.26 -7.36 -21.37
C ALA A 92 22.88 -5.95 -21.41
N ARG A 93 24.21 -5.85 -21.28
CA ARG A 93 25.27 -5.97 -22.29
C ARG A 93 25.67 -4.58 -22.77
#